data_AF-A0A2K5EML1-F1
#
_entry.id   AF-A0A2K5EML1-F1
#
_cell.length_a   1.000
_cell.length_b   1.000
_cell.length_c   1.000
_cell.angle_alpha   90.00
_cell.angle_beta   90.00
_cell.angle_gamma   90.00
#
_symmetry.space_group_name_H-M   'P 1'
#
loop_
_entity.id
_entity.type
_entity.pdbx_description
1 polymer ?
#
loop_
_entity_poly.entity_id
_entity_poly.type
_entity_poly.pdbx_seq_one_letter_code
_entity_poly.pdbx_strand_id
1 'polypeptide(L)'
;MGHTRRQGTPPSRGLYLMFFPLLVLFGLFHICSGIIQVTKGVKEVATLSCGHNVSVEELAQTRIYWQKEKKMVLTMMSGDMNIWPKYKNRTIFDITNNLSIVILALRPSDEGTYECVVLKYEKDAFKREHLAEVMLSVKADFPAPSITDFEIPTSSDIRRLICSTSGGFPEPHLSWLENGEELNVINTSVSQDPETELYTISSKLDFNMTTNHSFMCLIKYGHLKVNQTFNWRTRFAPRCRERRRNERLRGESVRPT
;
A
#
# COMPACT_ATOMS: atom_id res chain seq x y z
N MET A 1 -34.17 -45.67 82.59
CA MET A 1 -32.85 -45.71 81.92
C MET A 1 -33.08 -45.88 80.41
N GLY A 2 -32.56 -44.93 79.60
CA GLY A 2 -32.09 -45.19 78.23
C GLY A 2 -33.09 -45.32 77.07
N HIS A 3 -33.44 -44.18 76.46
CA HIS A 3 -33.57 -43.87 75.03
C HIS A 3 -33.98 -44.92 73.95
N THR A 4 -35.12 -44.65 73.29
CA THR A 4 -35.32 -44.33 71.83
C THR A 4 -34.12 -44.55 70.87
N ARG A 5 -34.24 -44.91 69.58
CA ARG A 5 -35.34 -45.14 68.61
C ARG A 5 -34.67 -45.41 67.23
N ARG A 6 -35.35 -46.22 66.40
CA ARG A 6 -35.38 -46.28 64.92
C ARG A 6 -34.24 -46.91 64.11
N GLN A 7 -34.56 -48.11 63.61
CA GLN A 7 -34.84 -48.44 62.20
C GLN A 7 -34.09 -47.64 61.12
N GLY A 8 -33.12 -48.31 60.49
CA GLY A 8 -32.66 -48.02 59.13
C GLY A 8 -33.34 -48.95 58.12
N THR A 9 -33.77 -48.39 56.99
CA THR A 9 -34.27 -49.09 55.80
C THR A 9 -33.21 -49.15 54.68
N PRO A 10 -33.32 -50.11 53.73
CA PRO A 10 -32.22 -50.61 52.89
C PRO A 10 -32.11 -49.90 51.52
N PRO A 11 -31.17 -50.30 50.61
CA PRO A 11 -30.46 -49.36 49.74
C PRO A 11 -30.87 -49.29 48.26
N SER A 12 -30.33 -48.24 47.63
CA SER A 12 -29.88 -48.05 46.24
C SER A 12 -30.79 -48.46 45.08
N ARG A 13 -31.37 -47.44 44.43
CA ARG A 13 -31.67 -47.45 42.99
C ARG A 13 -30.90 -46.32 42.32
N GLY A 14 -30.08 -46.68 41.33
CA GLY A 14 -29.28 -45.76 40.54
C GLY A 14 -30.15 -44.82 39.71
N LEU A 15 -29.88 -43.52 39.82
CA LEU A 15 -30.37 -42.51 38.90
C LEU A 15 -29.27 -42.22 37.87
N TYR A 16 -29.57 -42.46 36.61
CA TYR A 16 -28.80 -41.99 35.47
C TYR A 16 -28.64 -40.46 35.53
N LEU A 17 -27.39 -39.99 35.71
CA LEU A 17 -27.01 -38.59 35.56
C LEU A 17 -26.96 -38.26 34.06
N MET A 18 -27.98 -37.55 33.56
CA MET A 18 -27.91 -36.88 32.26
C MET A 18 -26.96 -35.67 32.39
N PHE A 19 -25.70 -35.87 32.02
CA PHE A 19 -24.75 -34.78 31.81
C PHE A 19 -25.14 -34.03 30.53
N PHE A 20 -25.82 -32.90 30.67
CA PHE A 20 -25.85 -31.89 29.60
C PHE A 20 -24.54 -31.10 29.65
N PRO A 21 -23.70 -31.12 28.60
CA PRO A 21 -22.62 -30.17 28.52
C PRO A 21 -23.25 -28.81 28.19
N LEU A 22 -23.20 -27.86 29.13
CA LEU A 22 -23.33 -26.45 28.79
C LEU A 22 -22.14 -26.11 27.89
N LEU A 23 -22.36 -26.20 26.58
CA LEU A 23 -21.52 -25.56 25.57
C LEU A 23 -21.60 -24.05 25.84
N VAL A 24 -20.71 -23.56 26.68
CA VAL A 24 -20.39 -22.14 26.75
C VAL A 24 -19.77 -21.82 25.40
N LEU A 25 -20.57 -21.30 24.48
CA LEU A 25 -20.05 -20.51 23.36
C LEU A 25 -19.32 -19.33 24.00
N PHE A 26 -18.03 -19.50 24.28
CA PHE A 26 -17.10 -18.39 24.32
C PHE A 26 -17.06 -17.86 22.89
N GLY A 27 -18.06 -17.04 22.55
CA GLY A 27 -17.98 -16.17 21.40
C GLY A 27 -16.69 -15.40 21.55
N LEU A 28 -15.81 -15.54 20.57
CA LEU A 28 -14.67 -14.67 20.37
C LEU A 28 -15.22 -13.25 20.25
N PHE A 29 -15.43 -12.58 21.38
CA PHE A 29 -15.37 -11.14 21.44
C PHE A 29 -13.89 -10.80 21.23
N HIS A 30 -13.45 -10.91 19.98
CA HIS A 30 -12.42 -10.03 19.50
C HIS A 30 -13.00 -8.64 19.68
N ILE A 31 -12.65 -8.00 20.79
CA ILE A 31 -12.73 -6.56 20.92
C ILE A 31 -11.86 -6.06 19.77
N CYS A 32 -12.50 -5.71 18.66
CA CYS A 32 -11.85 -4.93 17.64
C CYS A 32 -11.64 -3.57 18.31
N SER A 33 -10.53 -3.40 19.03
CA SER A 33 -9.96 -2.09 19.36
C SER A 33 -9.45 -1.48 18.05
N GLY A 34 -10.35 -1.33 17.08
CA GLY A 34 -10.04 -1.05 15.70
C GLY A 34 -9.72 0.42 15.56
N ILE A 35 -8.44 0.72 15.35
CA ILE A 35 -8.01 2.03 14.84
C ILE A 35 -8.81 2.30 13.56
N ILE A 36 -9.47 3.46 13.50
CA ILE A 36 -10.26 3.86 12.33
C ILE A 36 -9.30 4.00 11.15
N GLN A 37 -9.58 3.31 10.04
CA GLN A 37 -8.76 3.37 8.82
C GLN A 37 -9.44 4.26 7.78
N VAL A 38 -8.73 5.26 7.26
CA VAL A 38 -9.18 6.14 6.19
C VAL A 38 -8.19 6.04 5.04
N THR A 39 -8.64 5.61 3.86
CA THR A 39 -7.80 5.57 2.66
C THR A 39 -8.26 6.59 1.63
N LYS A 40 -7.36 7.45 1.17
CA LYS A 40 -7.66 8.51 0.21
C LYS A 40 -6.55 8.69 -0.83
N GLY A 41 -6.93 9.23 -1.99
CA GLY A 41 -6.01 9.57 -3.06
C GLY A 41 -5.22 10.84 -2.77
N VAL A 42 -4.03 10.97 -3.35
CA VAL A 42 -3.30 12.25 -3.41
C VAL A 42 -4.19 13.33 -4.04
N LYS A 43 -4.13 14.57 -3.53
CA LYS A 43 -5.00 15.72 -3.85
C LYS A 43 -6.47 15.59 -3.43
N GLU A 44 -6.94 14.43 -2.97
CA GLU A 44 -8.28 14.32 -2.41
C GLU A 44 -8.39 15.00 -1.04
N VAL A 45 -9.62 15.04 -0.52
CA VAL A 45 -9.95 15.52 0.82
C VAL A 45 -10.12 14.32 1.77
N ALA A 46 -9.48 14.38 2.93
CA ALA A 46 -9.70 13.42 4.03
C ALA A 46 -10.36 14.11 5.21
N THR A 47 -11.38 13.46 5.77
CA THR A 47 -11.98 13.83 7.05
C THR A 47 -11.59 12.78 8.08
N LEU A 48 -10.90 13.20 9.14
CA LEU A 48 -10.49 12.35 10.25
C LEU A 48 -11.34 12.74 11.46
N SER A 49 -12.22 11.83 11.89
CA SER A 49 -13.15 12.12 12.97
C SER A 49 -12.55 11.84 14.34
N CYS A 50 -12.76 12.76 15.28
CA CYS A 50 -12.44 12.49 16.68
C CYS A 50 -13.49 11.56 17.31
N GLY A 51 -14.68 11.45 16.70
CA GLY A 51 -15.77 10.61 17.23
C GLY A 51 -16.33 11.10 18.57
N HIS A 52 -16.15 12.38 18.89
CA HIS A 52 -16.60 13.01 20.13
C HIS A 52 -17.10 14.42 19.86
N ASN A 53 -18.13 14.85 20.58
CA ASN A 53 -18.73 16.18 20.46
C ASN A 53 -18.60 16.93 21.77
N VAL A 54 -18.37 18.23 21.68
CA VAL A 54 -18.31 19.14 22.84
C VAL A 54 -19.27 20.29 22.56
N SER A 55 -20.10 20.65 23.54
CA SER A 55 -21.03 21.78 23.37
C SER A 55 -20.28 23.11 23.37
N VAL A 56 -20.87 24.15 22.79
CA VAL A 56 -20.23 25.47 22.70
C VAL A 56 -19.89 26.03 24.09
N GLU A 57 -20.75 25.77 25.08
CA GLU A 57 -20.56 26.20 26.47
C GLU A 57 -19.36 25.49 27.14
N GLU A 58 -19.13 24.22 26.78
CA GLU A 58 -18.06 23.40 27.34
C GLU A 58 -16.69 23.69 26.70
N LEU A 59 -16.64 24.30 25.51
CA LEU A 59 -15.38 24.62 24.82
C LEU A 59 -14.43 25.48 25.66
N ALA A 60 -14.97 26.38 26.50
CA ALA A 60 -14.16 27.23 27.38
C ALA A 60 -13.36 26.42 28.42
N GLN A 61 -13.89 25.27 28.83
CA GLN A 61 -13.29 24.37 29.83
C GLN A 61 -12.61 23.15 29.18
N THR A 62 -12.52 23.13 27.85
CA THR A 62 -12.00 21.99 27.09
C THR A 62 -10.68 22.33 26.41
N ARG A 63 -9.78 21.36 26.34
CA ARG A 63 -8.57 21.38 25.53
C ARG A 63 -8.59 20.22 24.56
N ILE A 64 -8.42 20.51 23.28
CA ILE A 64 -8.46 19.54 22.20
C ILE A 64 -7.10 19.55 21.51
N TYR A 65 -6.51 18.38 21.35
CA TYR A 65 -5.24 18.18 20.68
C TYR A 65 -5.44 17.21 19.53
N TRP A 66 -5.09 17.64 18.33
CA TRP A 66 -4.84 16.73 17.22
C TRP A 66 -3.34 16.63 17.01
N GLN A 67 -2.84 15.40 17.00
CA GLN A 67 -1.42 15.11 16.78
C GLN A 67 -1.27 13.97 15.79
N LYS A 68 -0.21 14.01 14.99
CA LYS A 68 0.21 12.94 14.10
C LYS A 68 1.57 12.46 14.56
N GLU A 69 1.69 11.20 14.98
CA GLU A 69 2.96 10.62 15.43
C GLU A 69 3.69 11.52 16.45
N LYS A 70 2.96 12.01 17.45
CA LYS A 70 3.43 12.94 18.50
C LYS A 70 3.84 14.34 18.01
N LYS A 71 3.65 14.67 16.72
CA LYS A 71 3.81 16.01 16.18
C LYS A 71 2.44 16.69 16.09
N MET A 72 2.35 17.90 16.64
CA MET A 72 1.08 18.62 16.67
C MET A 72 0.57 18.96 15.27
N VAL A 73 -0.73 18.74 15.09
CA VAL A 73 -1.50 19.18 13.91
C VAL A 73 -2.18 20.50 14.25
N LEU A 74 -3.00 20.49 15.30
CA LEU A 74 -3.66 21.67 15.84
C LEU A 74 -4.00 21.50 17.32
N THR A 75 -4.32 22.62 17.95
CA THR A 75 -4.87 22.69 19.31
C THR A 75 -6.07 23.62 19.33
N MET A 76 -7.06 23.30 20.16
CA MET A 76 -8.04 24.27 20.65
C MET A 76 -7.96 24.29 22.18
N MET A 77 -7.63 25.45 22.76
CA MET A 77 -7.54 25.63 24.21
C MET A 77 -8.48 26.74 24.63
N SER A 78 -9.53 26.39 25.40
CA SER A 78 -10.48 27.39 25.92
C SER A 78 -11.07 28.30 24.84
N GLY A 79 -11.36 27.74 23.66
CA GLY A 79 -11.91 28.45 22.49
C GLY A 79 -10.87 29.01 21.51
N ASP A 80 -9.59 29.10 21.91
CA ASP A 80 -8.52 29.61 21.03
C ASP A 80 -7.90 28.49 20.20
N MET A 81 -7.91 28.65 18.87
CA MET A 81 -7.36 27.68 17.92
C MET A 81 -5.95 28.04 17.47
N ASN A 82 -5.07 27.04 17.39
CA ASN A 82 -3.77 27.16 16.77
C ASN A 82 -3.49 25.95 15.87
N ILE A 83 -3.07 26.20 14.63
CA ILE A 83 -2.76 25.16 13.63
C ILE A 83 -1.26 25.24 13.31
N TRP A 84 -0.57 24.10 13.29
CA TRP A 84 0.87 24.05 13.04
C TRP A 84 1.22 24.38 11.58
N PRO A 85 2.40 25.00 11.31
CA PRO A 85 2.77 25.47 9.97
C PRO A 85 2.59 24.45 8.84
N LYS A 86 2.92 23.16 9.07
CA LYS A 86 2.73 22.07 8.10
C LYS A 86 1.28 21.93 7.63
N TYR A 87 0.32 22.27 8.49
CA TYR A 87 -1.12 22.04 8.29
C TYR A 87 -1.91 23.33 8.02
N LYS A 88 -1.29 24.51 8.19
CA LYS A 88 -1.90 25.80 7.90
C LYS A 88 -2.36 25.89 6.44
N ASN A 89 -3.48 26.58 6.21
CA ASN A 89 -4.10 26.80 4.89
C ASN A 89 -4.59 25.55 4.15
N ARG A 90 -4.45 24.36 4.74
CA ARG A 90 -4.90 23.08 4.17
C ARG A 90 -5.70 22.22 5.14
N THR A 91 -5.93 22.68 6.36
CA THR A 91 -6.67 21.91 7.38
C THR A 91 -7.79 22.76 7.94
N ILE A 92 -9.00 22.21 7.95
CA ILE A 92 -10.18 22.80 8.58
C ILE A 92 -10.47 22.01 9.86
N PHE A 93 -10.72 22.72 10.95
CA PHE A 93 -11.21 22.10 12.18
C PHE A 93 -12.72 22.21 12.24
N ASP A 94 -13.40 21.08 12.11
CA ASP A 94 -14.85 20.98 12.08
C ASP A 94 -15.38 20.60 13.47
N ILE A 95 -15.56 21.63 14.30
CA ILE A 95 -15.98 21.49 15.70
C ILE A 95 -17.37 20.85 15.80
N THR A 96 -18.28 21.19 14.87
CA THR A 96 -19.68 20.74 14.91
C THR A 96 -19.85 19.30 14.44
N ASN A 97 -18.87 18.77 13.71
CA ASN A 97 -18.87 17.40 13.20
C ASN A 97 -17.86 16.54 13.96
N ASN A 98 -18.18 16.14 15.19
CA ASN A 98 -17.36 15.21 15.97
C ASN A 98 -15.89 15.64 16.13
N LEU A 99 -15.63 16.95 16.31
CA LEU A 99 -14.29 17.54 16.43
C LEU A 99 -13.32 17.05 15.34
N SER A 100 -13.84 16.86 14.12
CA SER A 100 -13.09 16.27 13.02
C SER A 100 -12.08 17.27 12.46
N ILE A 101 -10.98 16.77 11.90
CA ILE A 101 -10.11 17.57 11.03
C ILE A 101 -10.31 17.17 9.58
N VAL A 102 -10.39 18.16 8.71
CA VAL A 102 -10.49 17.98 7.26
C VAL A 102 -9.19 18.45 6.63
N ILE A 103 -8.40 17.52 6.11
CA ILE A 103 -7.15 17.81 5.39
C ILE A 103 -7.48 17.92 3.90
N LEU A 104 -7.22 19.09 3.35
CA LEU A 104 -7.39 19.44 1.94
C LEU A 104 -6.13 19.10 1.15
N ALA A 105 -6.31 18.69 -0.10
CA ALA A 105 -5.23 18.43 -1.05
C ALA A 105 -4.14 17.53 -0.45
N LEU A 106 -4.49 16.28 -0.15
CA LEU A 106 -3.60 15.32 0.49
C LEU A 106 -2.26 15.16 -0.23
N ARG A 107 -1.21 15.00 0.58
CA ARG A 107 0.15 14.66 0.15
C ARG A 107 0.52 13.29 0.73
N PRO A 108 1.44 12.54 0.10
CA PRO A 108 1.94 11.30 0.67
C PRO A 108 2.37 11.40 2.14
N SER A 109 3.03 12.49 2.54
CA SER A 109 3.49 12.76 3.92
C SER A 109 2.39 13.10 4.91
N ASP A 110 1.12 13.12 4.48
CA ASP A 110 -0.05 13.11 5.37
C ASP A 110 -0.40 11.68 5.83
N GLU A 111 0.09 10.63 5.17
CA GLU A 111 -0.08 9.24 5.63
C GLU A 111 0.51 9.03 7.03
N GLY A 112 -0.26 8.41 7.92
CA GLY A 112 0.18 8.04 9.27
C GLY A 112 -0.96 8.02 10.28
N THR A 113 -0.60 7.79 11.54
CA THR A 113 -1.56 7.74 12.65
C THR A 113 -1.77 9.11 13.27
N TYR A 114 -3.03 9.53 13.29
CA TYR A 114 -3.51 10.73 13.94
C TYR A 114 -4.23 10.36 15.24
N GLU A 115 -4.01 11.16 16.26
CA GLU A 115 -4.62 11.01 17.58
C GLU A 115 -5.36 12.31 17.92
N CYS A 116 -6.60 12.17 18.36
CA CYS A 116 -7.40 13.24 18.94
C CYS A 116 -7.51 13.04 20.44
N VAL A 117 -7.04 14.00 21.23
CA VAL A 117 -7.10 13.99 22.69
C VAL A 117 -7.97 15.14 23.17
N VAL A 118 -9.03 14.82 23.91
CA VAL A 118 -9.93 15.81 24.52
C VAL A 118 -9.75 15.78 26.02
N LEU A 119 -9.40 16.93 26.61
CA LEU A 119 -9.28 17.12 28.05
C LEU A 119 -10.33 18.11 28.54
N LYS A 120 -11.00 17.79 29.65
CA LYS A 120 -11.97 18.66 30.32
C LYS A 120 -11.44 19.11 31.67
N TYR A 121 -11.66 20.37 32.02
CA TYR A 121 -11.29 20.88 33.33
C TYR A 121 -12.30 20.42 34.38
N GLU A 122 -11.85 19.57 35.32
CA GLU A 122 -12.68 19.02 36.39
C GLU A 122 -11.90 18.93 37.70
N LYS A 123 -12.47 19.48 38.78
CA LYS A 123 -11.91 19.38 40.14
C LYS A 123 -10.43 19.80 40.18
N ASP A 124 -10.18 21.03 39.72
CA ASP A 124 -8.89 21.71 39.75
C ASP A 124 -7.79 21.16 38.83
N ALA A 125 -8.12 20.30 37.87
CA ALA A 125 -7.18 19.82 36.86
C ALA A 125 -7.86 19.46 35.53
N PHE A 126 -7.10 19.51 34.44
CA PHE A 126 -7.54 18.93 33.17
C PHE A 126 -7.39 17.41 33.19
N LYS A 127 -8.47 16.70 32.87
CA LYS A 127 -8.51 15.23 32.78
C LYS A 127 -8.90 14.80 31.38
N ARG A 128 -8.35 13.68 30.92
CA ARG A 128 -8.68 13.13 29.60
C ARG A 128 -10.10 12.58 29.61
N GLU A 129 -10.97 13.24 28.86
CA GLU A 129 -12.35 12.85 28.64
C GLU A 129 -12.44 11.86 27.47
N HIS A 130 -11.68 12.10 26.40
CA HIS A 130 -11.73 11.28 25.19
C HIS A 130 -10.37 11.10 24.52
N LEU A 131 -10.22 9.97 23.84
CA LEU A 131 -9.09 9.64 22.98
C LEU A 131 -9.61 8.89 21.74
N ALA A 132 -9.23 9.34 20.55
CA ALA A 132 -9.46 8.62 19.31
C ALA A 132 -8.17 8.51 18.49
N GLU A 133 -8.04 7.39 17.78
CA GLU A 133 -6.93 7.09 16.88
C GLU A 133 -7.47 6.80 15.48
N VAL A 134 -6.88 7.45 14.48
CA VAL A 134 -7.24 7.32 13.07
C VAL A 134 -5.97 7.13 12.24
N MET A 135 -5.87 6.01 11.52
CA MET A 135 -4.84 5.79 10.53
C MET A 135 -5.30 6.33 9.18
N LEU A 136 -4.57 7.31 8.64
CA LEU A 136 -4.76 7.80 7.28
C LEU A 136 -3.75 7.11 6.36
N SER A 137 -4.23 6.37 5.37
CA SER A 137 -3.43 5.84 4.25
C SER A 137 -3.63 6.70 3.01
N VAL A 138 -2.53 7.06 2.35
CA VAL A 138 -2.57 7.88 1.13
C VAL A 138 -2.09 7.04 -0.05
N LYS A 139 -2.78 7.13 -1.19
CA LYS A 139 -2.42 6.40 -2.40
C LYS A 139 -2.38 7.28 -3.64
N ALA A 140 -1.55 6.89 -4.60
CA ALA A 140 -1.62 7.38 -5.97
C ALA A 140 -1.37 6.21 -6.91
N ASP A 141 -2.36 5.90 -7.76
CA ASP A 141 -2.25 4.78 -8.69
C ASP A 141 -1.22 5.11 -9.77
N PHE A 142 -0.34 4.15 -10.06
CA PHE A 142 0.57 4.28 -11.20
C PHE A 142 -0.20 4.08 -12.50
N PRO A 143 0.07 4.89 -13.55
CA PRO A 143 -0.38 4.55 -14.89
C PRO A 143 0.32 3.26 -15.38
N ALA A 144 -0.26 2.63 -16.40
CA ALA A 144 0.37 1.50 -17.08
C ALA A 144 1.77 1.91 -17.56
N PRO A 145 2.82 1.11 -17.29
CA PRO A 145 4.17 1.51 -17.65
C PRO A 145 4.36 1.54 -19.15
N SER A 146 5.24 2.43 -19.61
CA SER A 146 5.68 2.46 -20.99
C SER A 146 6.92 1.57 -21.18
N ILE A 147 6.97 0.82 -22.27
CA ILE A 147 8.16 0.05 -22.67
C ILE A 147 8.69 0.62 -23.98
N THR A 148 9.97 0.97 -24.00
CA THR A 148 10.69 1.49 -25.16
C THR A 148 11.91 0.63 -25.47
N ASP A 149 12.23 0.49 -26.76
CA ASP A 149 13.24 -0.42 -27.29
C ASP A 149 14.35 0.33 -28.02
N PHE A 150 15.60 0.03 -27.67
CA PHE A 150 16.80 0.70 -28.20
C PHE A 150 17.83 -0.30 -28.70
N GLU A 151 18.46 0.02 -29.83
CA GLU A 151 19.64 -0.69 -30.30
C GLU A 151 20.85 -0.36 -29.43
N ILE A 152 21.72 -1.35 -29.19
CA ILE A 152 22.97 -1.16 -28.48
C ILE A 152 24.08 -1.06 -29.53
N PRO A 153 24.74 0.10 -29.72
CA PRO A 153 25.70 0.29 -30.81
C PRO A 153 26.87 -0.72 -30.83
N THR A 154 27.20 -1.29 -29.67
CA THR A 154 28.30 -2.23 -29.49
C THR A 154 27.90 -3.70 -29.67
N SER A 155 26.62 -4.02 -29.91
CA SER A 155 26.15 -5.40 -30.08
C SER A 155 25.08 -5.50 -31.17
N SER A 156 25.34 -6.32 -32.20
CA SER A 156 24.41 -6.51 -33.32
C SER A 156 23.18 -7.34 -32.95
N ASP A 157 23.30 -8.20 -31.93
CA ASP A 157 22.31 -9.22 -31.61
C ASP A 157 21.58 -8.92 -30.29
N ILE A 158 22.02 -7.91 -29.53
CA ILE A 158 21.42 -7.54 -28.24
C ILE A 158 20.65 -6.24 -28.38
N ARG A 159 19.44 -6.22 -27.84
CA ARG A 159 18.59 -5.04 -27.75
C ARG A 159 18.24 -4.71 -26.31
N ARG A 160 18.04 -3.44 -26.02
CA ARG A 160 17.67 -2.94 -24.69
C ARG A 160 16.22 -2.51 -24.65
N LEU A 161 15.49 -2.98 -23.65
CA LEU A 161 14.19 -2.45 -23.26
C LEU A 161 14.36 -1.53 -22.05
N ILE A 162 13.59 -0.46 -22.04
CA ILE A 162 13.42 0.41 -20.87
C ILE A 162 11.93 0.42 -20.53
N CYS A 163 11.59 -0.05 -19.33
CA CYS A 163 10.26 0.07 -18.77
C CYS A 163 10.23 1.18 -17.74
N SER A 164 9.27 2.11 -17.82
CA SER A 164 9.13 3.19 -16.84
C SER A 164 7.69 3.63 -16.60
N THR A 165 7.43 4.12 -15.39
CA THR A 165 6.18 4.79 -14.98
C THR A 165 6.47 5.78 -13.85
N SER A 166 5.59 6.75 -13.64
CA SER A 166 5.76 7.80 -12.62
C SER A 166 4.42 8.27 -12.06
N GLY A 167 4.48 9.04 -10.97
CA GLY A 167 3.32 9.72 -10.39
C GLY A 167 2.51 8.85 -9.42
N GLY A 168 3.04 7.71 -8.99
CA GLY A 168 2.37 6.82 -8.04
C GLY A 168 2.99 6.83 -6.63
N PHE A 169 2.24 6.29 -5.68
CA PHE A 169 2.62 6.13 -4.27
C PHE A 169 1.79 4.98 -3.67
N PRO A 170 2.35 4.07 -2.84
CA PRO A 170 3.66 4.12 -2.17
C PRO A 170 4.84 3.69 -3.07
N GLU A 171 6.01 3.46 -2.46
CA GLU A 171 7.23 3.02 -3.15
C GLU A 171 6.97 1.77 -4.04
N PRO A 172 7.30 1.83 -5.33
CA PRO A 172 7.06 0.73 -6.26
C PRO A 172 8.22 -0.27 -6.32
N HIS A 173 7.89 -1.51 -6.69
CA HIS A 173 8.83 -2.55 -7.07
C HIS A 173 8.57 -3.02 -8.50
N LEU A 174 9.60 -3.05 -9.33
CA LEU A 174 9.52 -3.50 -10.72
C LEU A 174 10.20 -4.86 -10.88
N SER A 175 9.50 -5.76 -11.54
CA SER A 175 9.98 -7.10 -11.93
C SER A 175 9.76 -7.31 -13.42
N TRP A 176 10.74 -7.90 -14.10
CA TRP A 176 10.58 -8.36 -15.47
C TRP A 176 10.22 -9.84 -15.44
N LEU A 177 9.22 -10.23 -16.22
CA LEU A 177 8.86 -11.64 -16.37
C LEU A 177 8.96 -12.06 -17.83
N GLU A 178 9.40 -13.29 -18.04
CA GLU A 178 9.31 -13.98 -19.33
C GLU A 178 8.71 -15.36 -19.10
N ASN A 179 7.66 -15.71 -19.85
CA ASN A 179 6.93 -16.98 -19.68
C ASN A 179 6.43 -17.25 -18.24
N GLY A 180 6.21 -16.19 -17.46
CA GLY A 180 5.75 -16.28 -16.06
C GLY A 180 6.86 -16.42 -15.03
N GLU A 181 8.12 -16.52 -15.44
CA GLU A 181 9.28 -16.55 -14.54
C GLU A 181 9.92 -15.17 -14.43
N GLU A 182 10.36 -14.81 -13.22
CA GLU A 182 11.02 -13.53 -12.96
C GLU A 182 12.48 -13.56 -13.45
N LEU A 183 12.86 -12.53 -14.20
CA LEU A 183 14.21 -12.36 -14.73
C LEU A 183 15.09 -11.63 -13.71
N ASN A 184 16.33 -12.09 -13.54
CA ASN A 184 17.33 -11.42 -12.70
C ASN A 184 17.82 -10.14 -13.39
N VAL A 185 17.24 -8.99 -13.02
CA VAL A 185 17.62 -7.67 -13.55
C VAL A 185 18.21 -6.81 -12.45
N ILE A 186 19.41 -6.26 -12.69
CA ILE A 186 20.19 -5.47 -11.71
C ILE A 186 20.00 -3.94 -11.93
N ASN A 187 19.43 -3.54 -13.08
CA ASN A 187 19.40 -2.15 -13.53
C ASN A 187 18.05 -1.48 -13.31
N THR A 188 17.57 -1.45 -12.06
CA THR A 188 16.33 -0.75 -11.68
C THR A 188 16.66 0.50 -10.87
N SER A 189 16.09 1.64 -11.26
CA SER A 189 16.20 2.92 -10.56
C SER A 189 14.83 3.35 -10.05
N VAL A 190 14.79 3.73 -8.77
CA VAL A 190 13.61 4.31 -8.11
C VAL A 190 14.00 5.70 -7.61
N SER A 191 13.16 6.69 -7.85
CA SER A 191 13.33 8.04 -7.32
C SER A 191 12.00 8.58 -6.80
N GLN A 192 12.07 9.42 -5.77
CA GLN A 192 10.94 10.14 -5.22
C GLN A 192 11.13 11.64 -5.47
N ASP A 193 10.09 12.28 -5.99
CA ASP A 193 10.08 13.71 -6.22
C ASP A 193 9.95 14.44 -4.87
N PRO A 194 10.84 15.40 -4.51
CA PRO A 194 10.84 16.03 -3.20
C PRO A 194 9.68 17.02 -2.97
N GLU A 195 8.98 17.45 -4.03
CA GLU A 195 7.87 18.41 -3.94
C GLU A 195 6.52 17.68 -3.90
N THR A 196 6.31 16.75 -4.83
CA THR A 196 5.06 15.98 -4.94
C THR A 196 5.07 14.72 -4.06
N GLU A 197 6.25 14.27 -3.65
CA GLU A 197 6.49 13.05 -2.87
C GLU A 197 6.05 11.76 -3.60
N LEU A 198 5.81 11.86 -4.91
CA LEU A 198 5.43 10.74 -5.78
C LEU A 198 6.67 10.04 -6.34
N TYR A 199 6.53 8.75 -6.62
CA TYR A 199 7.61 7.91 -7.12
C TYR A 199 7.65 7.85 -8.65
N THR A 200 8.87 7.69 -9.15
CA THR A 200 9.18 7.29 -10.52
C THR A 200 10.05 6.04 -10.47
N ILE A 201 9.74 5.05 -11.31
CA ILE A 201 10.51 3.82 -11.42
C ILE A 201 10.85 3.55 -12.88
N SER A 202 12.07 3.09 -13.11
CA SER A 202 12.57 2.73 -14.43
C SER A 202 13.51 1.53 -14.33
N SER A 203 13.43 0.62 -15.29
CA SER A 203 14.32 -0.54 -15.33
C SER A 203 14.74 -0.86 -16.76
N LYS A 204 15.95 -1.37 -16.92
CA LYS A 204 16.55 -1.74 -18.21
C LYS A 204 16.72 -3.25 -18.31
N LEU A 205 16.25 -3.85 -19.41
CA LEU A 205 16.42 -5.27 -19.72
C LEU A 205 17.10 -5.42 -21.07
N ASP A 206 18.23 -6.13 -21.11
CA ASP A 206 18.93 -6.47 -22.36
C ASP A 206 18.57 -7.91 -22.75
N PHE A 207 18.22 -8.13 -24.02
CA PHE A 207 17.83 -9.45 -24.53
C PHE A 207 18.39 -9.73 -25.92
N ASN A 208 18.49 -11.01 -26.29
CA ASN A 208 19.00 -11.44 -27.59
C ASN A 208 17.89 -11.46 -28.65
N MET A 209 18.10 -10.81 -29.78
CA MET A 209 17.12 -10.70 -30.85
C MET A 209 16.94 -11.98 -31.69
N THR A 210 17.78 -13.00 -31.49
CA THR A 210 17.79 -14.26 -32.26
C THR A 210 16.67 -15.24 -31.90
N THR A 211 15.99 -15.04 -30.77
CA THR A 211 14.85 -15.85 -30.31
C THR A 211 13.59 -15.01 -30.11
N ASN A 212 12.41 -15.64 -30.14
CA ASN A 212 11.16 -14.93 -29.86
C ASN A 212 11.06 -14.67 -28.36
N HIS A 213 10.56 -13.50 -27.99
CA HIS A 213 10.41 -13.11 -26.60
C HIS A 213 9.05 -12.49 -26.30
N SER A 214 8.59 -12.69 -25.07
CA SER A 214 7.42 -12.02 -24.53
C SER A 214 7.73 -11.60 -23.09
N PHE A 215 8.09 -10.32 -22.94
CA PHE A 215 8.48 -9.75 -21.67
C PHE A 215 7.32 -8.98 -21.06
N MET A 216 7.05 -9.22 -19.78
CA MET A 216 6.13 -8.42 -18.98
C MET A 216 6.92 -7.58 -17.99
N CYS A 217 6.75 -6.26 -18.06
CA CYS A 217 7.18 -5.37 -17.00
C CYS A 217 6.04 -5.26 -15.99
N LEU A 218 6.23 -5.81 -14.80
CA LEU A 218 5.26 -5.81 -13.71
C LEU A 218 5.72 -4.88 -12.58
N ILE A 219 4.86 -3.95 -12.20
CA ILE A 219 5.09 -2.97 -11.14
C ILE A 219 4.10 -3.22 -10.02
N LYS A 220 4.61 -3.51 -8.82
CA LYS A 220 3.83 -3.71 -7.60
C LYS A 220 4.03 -2.51 -6.68
N TYR A 221 2.97 -2.01 -6.06
CA TYR A 221 3.02 -0.90 -5.12
C TYR A 221 1.91 -1.06 -4.09
N GLY A 222 2.27 -1.14 -2.81
CA GLY A 222 1.35 -1.59 -1.76
C GLY A 222 0.71 -2.94 -2.10
N HIS A 223 -0.62 -2.99 -2.18
CA HIS A 223 -1.38 -4.18 -2.59
C HIS A 223 -1.82 -4.16 -4.05
N LEU A 224 -1.41 -3.16 -4.82
CA LEU A 224 -1.81 -2.94 -6.20
C LEU A 224 -0.69 -3.33 -7.17
N LYS A 225 -1.08 -3.52 -8.43
CA LYS A 225 -0.14 -3.84 -9.51
C LYS A 225 -0.60 -3.25 -10.83
N VAL A 226 0.36 -2.81 -11.64
CA VAL A 226 0.18 -2.45 -13.05
C VAL A 226 1.26 -3.11 -13.88
N ASN A 227 1.02 -3.36 -15.15
CA ASN A 227 1.98 -4.00 -16.02
C ASN A 227 1.84 -3.55 -17.47
N GLN A 228 2.87 -3.85 -18.24
CA GLN A 228 2.86 -3.72 -19.69
C GLN A 228 3.65 -4.90 -20.29
N THR A 229 3.21 -5.39 -21.45
CA THR A 229 3.89 -6.49 -22.17
C THR A 229 4.55 -5.96 -23.43
N PHE A 230 5.75 -6.45 -23.71
CA PHE A 230 6.51 -6.24 -24.94
C PHE A 230 6.76 -7.58 -25.63
N ASN A 231 6.46 -7.66 -26.92
CA ASN A 231 6.61 -8.87 -27.70
C ASN A 231 7.66 -8.66 -28.81
N TRP A 232 8.64 -9.57 -28.87
CA TRP A 232 9.63 -9.61 -29.93
C TRP A 232 9.45 -10.88 -30.77
N ARG A 233 9.43 -10.70 -32.09
CA ARG A 233 9.46 -11.81 -33.04
C ARG A 233 10.73 -11.75 -33.85
N THR A 234 11.48 -12.84 -33.86
CA THR A 234 12.69 -12.98 -34.68
C THR A 234 12.30 -12.82 -36.13
N ARG A 235 12.96 -11.91 -36.82
CA ARG A 235 12.92 -11.93 -38.28
C ARG A 235 13.94 -12.98 -38.71
N PHE A 236 13.50 -14.06 -39.35
CA PHE A 236 14.43 -14.91 -40.10
C PHE A 236 15.03 -14.03 -41.19
N ALA A 237 16.25 -13.51 -40.97
CA ALA A 237 17.08 -13.17 -42.09
C ALA A 237 17.42 -14.51 -42.77
N PRO A 238 17.01 -14.77 -44.02
CA PRO A 238 17.54 -15.93 -44.72
C PRO A 238 19.07 -15.77 -44.69
N ARG A 239 19.77 -16.75 -44.13
CA ARG A 239 21.22 -16.85 -44.28
C ARG A 239 21.49 -16.69 -45.77
N CYS A 240 22.16 -15.61 -46.18
CA CYS A 240 22.83 -15.54 -47.47
C CYS A 240 23.97 -16.56 -47.46
N ARG A 241 23.63 -17.85 -47.55
CA ARG A 241 24.56 -18.91 -47.89
C ARG A 241 24.82 -18.80 -49.39
N GLU A 242 25.92 -18.13 -49.70
CA GLU A 242 26.87 -18.55 -50.74
C GLU A 242 26.32 -18.70 -52.17
N ARG A 243 26.33 -17.58 -52.91
CA ARG A 243 26.58 -17.62 -54.36
C ARG A 243 28.02 -17.17 -54.65
N ARG A 244 29.00 -17.94 -54.17
CA ARG A 244 30.35 -18.01 -54.75
C ARG A 244 30.57 -19.39 -55.38
N ARG A 245 29.74 -19.72 -56.37
CA ARG A 245 30.00 -20.82 -57.30
C ARG A 245 29.39 -20.43 -58.65
N ASN A 246 30.05 -19.51 -59.35
CA ASN A 246 30.00 -19.38 -60.82
C ASN A 246 31.08 -18.45 -61.40
N GLU A 247 32.28 -18.39 -60.80
CA GLU A 247 33.47 -17.77 -61.40
C GLU A 247 34.57 -18.80 -61.77
N ARG A 248 34.28 -20.11 -61.67
CA ARG A 248 35.27 -21.18 -61.98
C ARG A 248 34.86 -22.09 -63.13
N LEU A 249 34.08 -21.58 -64.09
CA LEU A 249 33.74 -22.28 -65.36
C LEU A 249 33.73 -21.34 -66.58
N ARG A 250 34.47 -20.23 -66.55
CA ARG A 250 34.64 -19.33 -67.72
C ARG A 250 36.08 -18.96 -68.04
N GLY A 251 37.03 -19.70 -67.49
CA GLY A 251 38.45 -19.59 -67.80
C GLY A 251 39.03 -20.97 -68.03
N GLU A 252 38.78 -21.54 -69.20
CA GLU A 252 39.70 -22.44 -69.92
C GLU A 252 39.08 -22.88 -71.25
N SER A 253 39.93 -23.03 -72.27
CA SER A 253 39.64 -23.40 -73.67
C SER A 253 39.12 -22.24 -74.53
N VAL A 254 39.78 -21.73 -75.57
CA VAL A 254 40.71 -22.35 -76.54
C VAL A 254 41.57 -21.26 -77.22
N ARG A 255 42.89 -21.49 -77.31
CA ARG A 255 43.81 -21.22 -78.44
C ARG A 255 44.77 -22.44 -78.49
N PRO A 256 45.53 -22.74 -79.56
CA PRO A 256 45.69 -22.09 -80.87
C PRO A 256 45.64 -23.06 -82.08
N THR A 257 45.52 -22.52 -83.29
CA THR A 257 46.38 -22.78 -84.48
C THR A 257 46.08 -21.72 -85.52
#